data_AF-A0A821WWY7-F1
#
_entry.id   AF-A0A821WWY7-F1
#
_cell.length_a   1.000
_cell.length_b   1.000
_cell.length_c   1.000
_cell.angle_alpha   90.00
_cell.angle_beta   90.00
_cell.angle_gamma   90.00
#
_symmetry.space_group_name_H-M   'P 1'
#
loop_
_entity.id
_entity.type
_entity.pdbx_description
1 polymer ?
#
loop_
_entity_poly.entity_id
_entity_poly.type
_entity_poly.pdbx_seq_one_letter_code
_entity_poly.pdbx_strand_id
1 'polypeptide(L)'
;LSLLLENVLFLGDIALFFPDVFHRFYDQDQQRRILTSWSYSFAIETEFYDEKSLEILSLMAQELNLIEKSPSFHNPYVFKQKDQQVKYNE
;
A
#
# COMPACT_ATOMS: atom_id res chain seq x y z
N LEU A 1 -2.96 19.94 2.24
CA LEU A 1 -3.00 19.02 1.08
C LEU A 1 -1.78 18.11 1.04
N SER A 2 -0.55 18.65 0.96
CA SER A 2 0.70 17.86 0.97
C SER A 2 0.74 16.76 2.03
N LEU A 3 0.43 17.08 3.28
CA LEU A 3 0.44 16.12 4.39
C LEU A 3 -0.52 14.95 4.19
N LEU A 4 -1.68 15.18 3.57
CA LEU A 4 -2.64 14.10 3.31
C LEU A 4 -2.08 13.14 2.26
N LEU A 5 -1.53 13.67 1.16
CA LEU A 5 -0.94 12.86 0.10
C LEU A 5 0.26 12.06 0.61
N GLU A 6 1.16 12.70 1.36
CA GLU A 6 2.30 12.03 1.98
C GLU A 6 1.86 10.91 2.93
N ASN A 7 0.83 11.13 3.74
CA ASN A 7 0.28 10.11 4.64
C ASN A 7 -0.31 8.91 3.88
N VAL A 8 -0.99 9.14 2.75
CA VAL A 8 -1.56 8.05 1.93
C VAL A 8 -0.45 7.24 1.27
N LEU A 9 0.59 7.90 0.76
CA LEU A 9 1.75 7.22 0.19
C LEU A 9 2.48 6.39 1.25
N PHE A 10 2.72 6.97 2.43
CA PHE A 10 3.33 6.28 3.56
C PHE A 10 2.51 5.08 4.05
N LEU A 11 1.18 5.21 4.05
CA LEU A 11 0.28 4.10 4.35
C LEU A 11 0.43 2.96 3.33
N GLY A 12 0.60 3.30 2.06
CA GLY A 12 0.86 2.34 0.97
C GLY A 12 2.18 1.59 1.16
N ASP A 13 3.24 2.29 1.53
CA ASP A 13 4.50 1.64 1.90
C ASP A 13 4.30 0.65 3.06
N ILE A 14 3.64 1.06 4.16
CA ILE A 14 3.39 0.15 5.28
C ILE A 14 2.57 -1.07 4.84
N ALA A 15 1.51 -0.86 4.05
CA ALA A 15 0.65 -1.95 3.58
C ALA A 15 1.42 -2.96 2.71
N LEU A 16 2.35 -2.48 1.88
CA LEU A 16 3.15 -3.34 1.00
C LEU A 16 4.32 -4.01 1.72
N PHE A 17 4.99 -3.31 2.62
CA PHE A 17 6.09 -3.89 3.39
C PHE A 17 5.59 -4.84 4.49
N PHE A 18 4.48 -4.53 5.16
CA PHE A 18 3.97 -5.32 6.29
C PHE A 18 2.53 -5.79 6.07
N PRO A 19 2.25 -6.54 4.98
CA PRO A 19 0.88 -6.88 4.61
C PRO A 19 0.13 -7.61 5.72
N ASP A 20 0.76 -8.59 6.40
CA ASP A 20 0.14 -9.34 7.49
C ASP A 20 -0.26 -8.46 8.68
N VAL A 21 0.58 -7.49 9.04
CA VAL A 21 0.33 -6.57 10.14
C VAL A 21 -0.76 -5.58 9.75
N PHE A 22 -0.66 -5.08 8.52
CA PHE A 22 -1.59 -4.10 8.00
C PHE A 22 -2.99 -4.67 7.82
N HIS A 23 -3.13 -5.88 7.28
CA HIS A 23 -4.41 -6.58 7.17
C HIS A 23 -5.09 -6.75 8.53
N ARG A 24 -4.34 -7.07 9.60
CA ARG A 24 -4.92 -7.11 10.96
C ARG A 24 -5.46 -5.75 11.41
N PHE A 25 -4.75 -4.66 11.13
CA PHE A 25 -5.22 -3.32 11.46
C PHE A 25 -6.44 -2.89 10.63
N TYR A 26 -6.37 -3.17 9.33
CA TYR A 26 -7.30 -2.70 8.31
C TYR A 26 -8.61 -3.50 8.28
N ASP A 27 -8.55 -4.84 8.31
CA ASP A 27 -9.73 -5.70 8.10
C ASP A 27 -10.64 -5.79 9.33
N GLN A 28 -10.14 -5.43 10.52
CA GLN A 28 -10.90 -5.50 11.79
C GLN A 28 -11.92 -4.38 11.98
N ASP A 29 -11.81 -3.27 11.24
CA ASP A 29 -12.61 -2.07 11.48
C ASP A 29 -13.09 -1.45 10.16
N GLN A 30 -14.41 -1.45 9.98
CA GLN A 30 -15.06 -0.89 8.79
C GLN A 30 -14.72 0.59 8.56
N GLN A 31 -14.56 1.39 9.62
CA GLN A 31 -14.21 2.80 9.49
C GLN A 31 -12.81 2.98 8.91
N ARG A 32 -11.86 2.12 9.30
CA ARG A 32 -10.50 2.13 8.73
C ARG A 32 -10.51 1.75 7.26
N ARG A 33 -11.35 0.79 6.87
CA ARG A 33 -11.53 0.41 5.46
C ARG A 33 -12.09 1.55 4.62
N ILE A 34 -13.16 2.18 5.10
CA ILE A 34 -13.80 3.31 4.42
C ILE A 34 -12.82 4.48 4.31
N LEU A 35 -12.12 4.83 5.40
CA LEU A 35 -11.17 5.95 5.40
C LEU A 35 -10.01 5.70 4.46
N THR A 36 -9.46 4.49 4.43
CA THR A 36 -8.35 4.13 3.53
C THR A 36 -8.80 4.17 2.07
N SER A 37 -9.97 3.62 1.76
CA SER A 37 -10.54 3.65 0.40
C SER A 37 -10.80 5.09 -0.06
N TRP A 38 -11.43 5.91 0.78
CA TRP A 38 -11.65 7.32 0.49
C TRP A 38 -10.33 8.07 0.28
N SER A 39 -9.36 7.84 1.16
CA SER A 39 -8.06 8.54 1.09
C SER A 39 -7.30 8.16 -0.18
N TYR A 40 -7.34 6.89 -0.59
CA TYR A 40 -6.79 6.42 -1.85
C TYR A 40 -7.47 7.12 -3.05
N SER A 41 -8.81 7.07 -3.14
CA SER A 41 -9.54 7.66 -4.26
C SER A 41 -9.30 9.17 -4.34
N PHE A 42 -9.39 9.87 -3.22
CA PHE A 42 -9.10 11.31 -3.14
C PHE A 42 -7.69 11.61 -3.65
N ALA A 43 -6.69 10.83 -3.21
CA ALA A 43 -5.31 11.10 -3.54
C ALA A 43 -5.01 10.86 -5.03
N ILE A 44 -5.60 9.83 -5.64
CA ILE A 44 -5.51 9.55 -7.08
C ILE A 44 -6.18 10.65 -7.91
N GLU A 45 -7.38 11.10 -7.51
CA GLU A 45 -8.13 12.16 -8.20
C GLU A 45 -7.41 13.52 -8.19
N THR A 46 -6.47 13.74 -7.27
CA THR A 46 -5.73 15.01 -7.21
C THR A 46 -4.62 15.16 -8.25
N GLU A 47 -4.20 14.06 -8.89
CA GLU A 47 -3.16 14.04 -9.95
C GLU A 47 -1.80 14.67 -9.55
N PHE A 48 -1.50 14.78 -8.24
CA PHE A 48 -0.24 15.37 -7.75
C PHE A 48 0.94 14.39 -7.60
N TYR A 49 0.71 13.09 -7.74
CA TYR A 49 1.75 12.08 -7.58
C TYR A 49 2.60 11.90 -8.84
N ASP A 50 3.88 11.62 -8.63
CA ASP A 50 4.75 11.14 -9.69
C ASP A 50 4.47 9.66 -10.01
N GLU A 51 5.02 9.19 -11.13
CA GLU A 51 4.81 7.83 -11.64
C GLU A 51 5.15 6.75 -10.61
N LYS A 52 6.22 6.96 -9.84
CA LYS A 52 6.66 6.03 -8.80
C LYS A 52 5.68 5.96 -7.63
N SER A 53 5.16 7.10 -7.18
CA SER A 53 4.16 7.11 -6.10
C SER A 53 2.85 6.48 -6.57
N LEU A 54 2.45 6.71 -7.82
CA LEU A 54 1.29 6.06 -8.43
C LEU A 54 1.44 4.54 -8.49
N GLU A 55 2.64 4.03 -8.79
CA GLU A 55 2.94 2.59 -8.76
C GLU A 55 2.72 2.01 -7.34
N ILE A 56 3.26 2.68 -6.31
CA ILE A 56 3.07 2.27 -4.90
C ILE A 56 1.57 2.22 -4.55
N LEU A 57 0.82 3.26 -4.90
CA LEU A 57 -0.61 3.34 -4.63
C LEU A 57 -1.40 2.27 -5.38
N SER A 58 -1.04 1.97 -6.63
CA SER A 58 -1.66 0.90 -7.41
C SER A 58 -1.40 -0.48 -6.79
N LEU A 59 -0.17 -0.74 -6.36
CA LEU A 59 0.19 -1.99 -5.69
C LEU A 59 -0.55 -2.12 -4.35
N MET A 60 -0.61 -1.06 -3.55
CA MET A 60 -1.37 -1.02 -2.29
C MET A 60 -2.85 -1.29 -2.55
N ALA A 61 -3.45 -0.64 -3.55
CA ALA A 61 -4.86 -0.80 -3.86
C ALA A 61 -5.19 -2.23 -4.30
N GLN A 62 -4.29 -2.87 -5.05
CA GLN A 62 -4.40 -4.28 -5.36
C GLN A 62 -4.27 -5.13 -4.09
N GLU A 63 -3.22 -4.97 -3.28
CA GLU A 63 -3.00 -5.73 -2.04
C GLU A 63 -4.25 -5.75 -1.14
N LEU A 64 -4.81 -4.57 -0.88
CA LEU A 64 -5.97 -4.34 -0.01
C LEU A 64 -7.33 -4.66 -0.67
N ASN A 65 -7.34 -5.12 -1.92
CA ASN A 65 -8.54 -5.38 -2.72
C ASN A 65 -9.46 -4.15 -2.85
N LEU A 66 -8.86 -2.96 -2.95
CA LEU A 66 -9.59 -1.73 -3.30
C LEU A 66 -9.93 -1.68 -4.79
N ILE A 67 -9.09 -2.28 -5.62
CA ILE A 67 -9.30 -2.49 -7.05
C ILE A 67 -9.19 -3.97 -7.41
N GLU A 68 -9.63 -4.32 -8.62
CA GLU A 68 -9.47 -5.68 -9.14
C GLU A 68 -7.99 -6.05 -9.20
N LYS A 69 -7.63 -7.17 -8.58
CA LYS A 69 -6.26 -7.69 -8.60
C LYS A 69 -5.94 -8.21 -10.00
N SER A 70 -4.80 -7.80 -10.54
CA SER A 70 -4.27 -8.44 -11.75
C SER A 70 -4.03 -9.94 -11.47
N PRO A 71 -4.33 -10.86 -12.41
CA PRO A 71 -4.01 -12.28 -12.24
C PRO A 71 -2.49 -12.53 -12.12
N SER A 72 -1.66 -11.59 -12.55
CA SER A 72 -0.21 -11.61 -12.37
C SER A 72 0.28 -10.77 -11.19
N PHE A 73 -0.62 -10.28 -10.34
CA PHE A 73 -0.25 -9.46 -9.19
C PHE A 73 0.64 -10.24 -8.22
N HIS A 74 1.78 -9.64 -7.91
CA HIS A 74 2.67 -10.11 -6.89
C HIS A 74 3.26 -8.89 -6.18
N ASN A 75 3.17 -8.83 -4.85
CA ASN A 75 3.72 -7.73 -4.07
C ASN A 75 5.27 -7.84 -4.00
N PRO A 76 6.03 -6.99 -4.72
CA PRO A 76 7.49 -7.11 -4.81
C PRO A 76 8.19 -6.79 -3.48
N TYR A 77 7.51 -6.15 -2.53
CA TYR A 77 8.08 -5.74 -1.25
C TYR A 77 8.19 -6.91 -0.26
N VAL A 78 7.43 -7.98 -0.46
CA VAL A 78 7.50 -9.21 0.36
C VAL A 78 8.84 -9.93 0.17
N PHE A 79 9.39 -9.96 -1.04
CA PHE A 79 10.68 -10.60 -1.31
C PHE A 79 11.86 -9.85 -0.71
N LYS A 80 11.81 -8.52 -0.63
CA LYS A 80 12.88 -7.70 -0.05
C LYS A 80 13.16 -8.07 1.41
N GLN A 81 12.19 -8.55 2.16
CA GLN A 81 12.38 -8.98 3.55
C GLN A 81 13.20 -10.26 3.66
N LYS A 82 12.96 -11.24 2.78
CA LYS A 82 13.70 -12.51 2.81
C LYS A 82 15.14 -12.31 2.39
N ASP A 83 15.40 -11.52 1.34
CA ASP A 83 16.77 -11.26 0.88
C ASP A 83 17.58 -10.39 1.85
N GLN A 84 16.94 -9.45 2.58
CA GLN A 84 17.61 -8.66 3.62
C GLN A 84 17.93 -9.48 4.88
N GLN A 85 17.06 -10.43 5.26
CA GLN A 85 17.35 -11.35 6.36
C GLN A 85 18.47 -12.33 6.02
N VAL A 86 18.56 -12.80 4.77
CA VAL A 86 19.65 -13.69 4.34
C VAL A 86 21.00 -12.97 4.39
N LYS A 87 21.08 -11.71 3.94
CA LYS A 87 22.32 -10.91 3.97
C LYS A 87 22.83 -10.50 5.36
N TYR A 88 22.00 -10.56 6.40
CA TYR A 88 22.40 -10.23 7.78
C TYR A 88 22.85 -11.46 8.57
N ASN A 89 22.60 -12.66 8.03
CA ASN A 89 22.97 -13.95 8.62
C ASN A 89 24.19 -14.60 7.93
N GLU A 90 24.83 -13.90 6.99
CA GLU A 90 26.13 -14.21 6.38
C GLU A 90 27.21 -13.28 6.96
#